data_AF-A0A3C1G5F5-F1
#
_entry.id   AF-A0A3C1G5F5-F1
#
_cell.length_a   1.000
_cell.length_b   1.000
_cell.length_c   1.000
_cell.angle_alpha   90.00
_cell.angle_beta   90.00
_cell.angle_gamma   90.00
#
_symmetry.space_group_name_H-M   'P 1'
#
loop_
_entity.id
_entity.type
_entity.pdbx_description
1 polymer ?
#
loop_
_entity_poly.entity_id
_entity_poly.type
_entity_poly.pdbx_seq_one_letter_code
_entity_poly.pdbx_strand_id
1 'polypeptide(L)'
;MRAAANEMRDVECVVCERHIDKPRTFTCRKCRRSPLCMEHWDKEYKTCFGCSTEERMRLYNDFLRQQKNLNAFLKLTQFVFLIAAIFFCAARLFAEYVPDYVRENVFVEHPFLWGGLTLLGMALCYLSVLSQKKHIEMIEGKIHGYKA
;
A
#
# COMPACT_ATOMS: atom_id res chain seq x y z
N MET A 1 17.60 41.34 46.37
CA MET A 1 17.93 40.04 45.74
C MET A 1 17.15 39.94 44.45
N ARG A 2 17.68 40.54 43.37
CA ARG A 2 17.01 40.60 42.06
C ARG A 2 17.34 39.34 41.28
N ALA A 3 16.31 38.81 40.63
CA ALA A 3 16.29 37.62 39.81
C ALA A 3 17.54 37.53 38.91
N ALA A 4 18.21 36.37 38.96
CA ALA A 4 19.07 35.95 37.88
C ALA A 4 18.19 35.90 36.62
N ALA A 5 18.38 36.89 35.74
CA ALA A 5 17.87 36.84 34.38
C ALA A 5 18.46 35.57 33.76
N ASN A 6 17.62 34.54 33.70
CA ASN A 6 17.91 33.27 33.09
C ASN A 6 18.15 33.60 31.60
N GLU A 7 19.42 33.68 31.19
CA GLU A 7 19.83 33.78 29.79
C GLU A 7 19.32 32.54 29.06
N MET A 8 18.05 32.57 28.65
CA MET A 8 17.48 31.63 27.71
C MET A 8 18.19 31.88 26.39
N ARG A 9 19.27 31.13 26.14
CA ARG A 9 19.98 31.16 24.87
C ARG A 9 19.02 30.64 23.81
N ASP A 10 18.60 31.54 22.93
CA ASP A 10 17.89 31.17 21.71
C ASP A 10 18.74 30.18 20.92
N VAL A 11 18.10 29.14 20.45
CA VAL A 11 18.70 28.11 19.59
C VAL A 11 17.97 28.09 18.27
N GLU A 12 18.74 27.91 17.21
CA GLU A 12 18.22 27.94 15.85
C GLU A 12 17.72 26.56 15.41
N CYS A 13 16.53 26.52 14.82
CA CYS A 13 15.98 25.29 14.27
C CYS A 13 16.82 24.80 13.09
N VAL A 14 17.28 23.54 13.12
CA VAL A 14 18.08 22.95 12.02
C VAL A 14 17.30 22.83 10.68
N VAL A 15 15.98 23.00 10.70
CA VAL A 15 15.13 22.83 9.50
C VAL A 15 14.58 24.14 8.96
N CYS A 16 14.10 25.04 9.83
CA CYS A 16 13.51 26.31 9.39
C CYS A 16 14.32 27.55 9.77
N GLU A 17 15.48 27.38 10.42
CA GLU A 17 16.39 28.47 10.81
C GLU A 17 15.76 29.55 11.72
N ARG A 18 14.54 29.31 12.21
CA ARG A 18 13.92 30.20 13.19
C ARG A 18 14.59 30.02 14.54
N HIS A 19 14.81 31.15 15.22
CA HIS A 19 15.28 31.18 16.60
C HIS A 19 14.14 30.77 17.55
N ILE A 20 14.45 29.90 18.51
CA ILE A 20 13.49 29.30 19.41
C ILE A 20 14.08 29.27 20.82
N ASP A 21 13.23 29.51 21.82
CA ASP A 21 13.57 29.24 23.21
C ASP A 21 14.00 27.78 23.37
N LYS A 22 15.17 27.54 23.97
CA LYS A 22 15.69 26.20 24.27
C LYS A 22 14.66 25.21 24.87
N PRO A 23 13.79 25.56 25.84
CA PRO A 23 12.77 24.65 26.38
C PRO A 23 11.65 24.28 25.39
N ARG A 24 11.48 25.03 24.29
CA ARG A 24 10.50 24.76 23.22
C ARG A 24 11.07 23.93 22.08
N THR A 25 12.29 23.43 22.22
CA THR A 25 12.93 22.57 21.22
C THR A 25 12.81 21.09 21.60
N PHE A 26 12.84 20.22 20.58
CA PHE A 26 12.93 18.78 20.79
C PHE A 26 14.08 18.19 19.99
N THR A 27 14.52 17.00 20.41
CA THR A 27 15.47 16.15 19.66
C THR A 27 14.72 14.98 19.07
N CYS A 28 14.84 14.75 17.77
CA CYS A 28 14.19 13.60 17.15
C CYS A 28 14.83 12.29 17.64
N ARG A 29 14.02 11.35 18.15
CA ARG A 29 14.54 10.05 18.63
C ARG A 29 15.11 9.16 17.52
N LYS A 30 14.64 9.32 16.28
CA LYS A 30 15.01 8.47 15.14
C LYS A 30 16.31 8.96 14.48
N CYS A 31 16.36 10.21 14.04
CA CYS A 31 17.54 10.77 13.36
C CYS A 31 18.50 11.55 14.27
N ARG A 32 18.18 11.70 15.56
CA ARG A 32 18.96 12.47 16.56
C ARG A 32 19.21 13.94 16.20
N ARG A 33 18.55 14.49 15.18
CA ARG A 33 18.62 15.92 14.84
C ARG A 33 18.04 16.77 15.97
N SER A 34 18.75 17.84 16.29
CA SER A 34 18.46 18.81 17.34
C SER A 34 19.26 20.09 17.04
N PRO A 35 18.76 21.28 17.38
CA PRO A 35 17.42 21.56 17.91
C PRO A 35 16.35 21.65 16.81
N LEU A 36 15.15 21.13 17.08
CA LEU A 36 13.99 21.24 16.19
C LEU A 36 12.83 21.96 16.89
N CYS A 37 12.14 22.86 16.19
CA CYS A 37 10.92 23.49 16.69
C CYS A 37 9.75 22.50 16.72
N MET A 38 8.82 22.69 17.66
CA MET A 38 7.63 21.84 17.80
C MET A 38 6.71 21.83 16.56
N GLU A 39 6.82 22.80 15.66
CA GLU A 39 6.11 22.79 14.36
C GLU A 39 6.55 21.60 13.49
N HIS A 40 7.79 21.14 13.63
CA HIS A 40 8.30 19.96 12.92
C HIS A 40 8.09 18.65 13.67
N TRP A 41 7.34 18.66 14.77
CA TRP A 41 6.98 17.45 15.51
C TRP A 41 5.72 16.82 14.92
N ASP A 42 5.89 15.62 14.35
CA ASP A 42 4.76 14.81 13.92
C ASP A 42 4.18 14.08 15.13
N LYS A 43 2.93 14.42 15.51
CA LYS A 43 2.25 13.83 16.67
C LYS A 43 1.87 12.36 16.46
N GLU A 44 1.59 11.95 15.23
CA GLU A 44 1.17 10.59 14.89
C GLU A 44 2.37 9.64 15.01
N TYR A 45 3.50 10.02 14.42
CA TYR A 45 4.72 9.21 14.40
C TYR A 45 5.68 9.51 15.55
N LYS A 46 5.37 10.50 16.40
CA LYS A 46 6.23 10.96 17.52
C LYS A 46 7.68 11.18 17.10
N THR A 47 7.88 11.73 15.91
CA THR A 47 9.20 11.95 15.28
C THR A 47 9.25 13.29 14.57
N CYS A 48 10.40 13.65 14.00
CA CYS A 48 10.49 14.85 13.18
C CYS A 48 9.84 14.62 11.81
N PHE A 49 9.36 15.70 11.20
CA PHE A 49 8.68 15.68 9.91
C PHE A 49 9.46 14.96 8.80
N GLY A 50 10.79 15.14 8.73
CA GLY A 50 11.61 14.44 7.74
C GLY A 50 11.58 12.92 7.92
N CYS A 51 11.64 12.45 9.16
CA CYS A 51 11.55 11.03 9.48
C CYS A 51 10.17 10.43 9.24
N SER A 52 9.09 11.18 9.53
CA SER A 52 7.73 10.69 9.29
C SER A 52 7.42 10.67 7.79
N THR A 53 7.94 11.64 7.03
CA THR A 53 7.81 11.67 5.56
C THR A 53 8.55 10.49 4.92
N GLU A 54 9.77 10.18 5.35
CA GLU A 54 10.52 9.02 4.88
C GLU A 54 9.77 7.70 5.13
N GLU A 55 9.16 7.56 6.32
CA GLU A 55 8.38 6.39 6.68
C GLU A 55 7.10 6.26 5.84
N ARG A 56 6.39 7.37 5.60
CA ARG A 56 5.24 7.42 4.68
C ARG A 56 5.65 7.09 3.24
N MET A 57 6.80 7.58 2.78
CA MET A 57 7.32 7.29 1.44
C MET A 57 7.69 5.80 1.30
N ARG A 58 8.25 5.21 2.34
CA ARG A 58 8.52 3.77 2.38
C ARG A 58 7.23 2.96 2.27
N LEU A 59 6.22 3.28 3.07
CA LEU A 59 4.91 2.65 3.01
C LEU A 59 4.28 2.79 1.62
N TYR A 60 4.34 3.98 1.03
CA TYR A 60 3.84 4.24 -0.32
C TYR A 60 4.52 3.33 -1.37
N ASN A 61 5.85 3.24 -1.34
CA ASN A 61 6.61 2.37 -2.25
C ASN A 61 6.28 0.88 -2.05
N ASP A 62 6.08 0.44 -0.80
CA ASP A 62 5.67 -0.93 -0.50
C ASP A 62 4.26 -1.22 -1.06
N PHE A 63 3.31 -0.28 -0.94
CA PHE A 63 1.99 -0.41 -1.55
C PHE A 63 2.04 -0.45 -3.07
N LEU A 64 2.84 0.41 -3.72
CA LEU A 64 3.03 0.35 -5.18
C LEU A 64 3.59 -1.01 -5.63
N ARG A 65 4.53 -1.56 -4.86
CA ARG A 65 5.09 -2.89 -5.15
C ARG A 65 4.03 -3.98 -5.01
N GLN A 66 3.20 -3.93 -3.96
CA GLN A 66 2.07 -4.85 -3.77
C GLN A 66 1.07 -4.76 -4.92
N GLN A 67 0.73 -3.54 -5.37
CA GLN A 67 -0.19 -3.32 -6.48
C GLN A 67 0.36 -3.91 -7.78
N LYS A 68 1.65 -3.75 -8.06
CA LYS A 68 2.31 -4.35 -9.23
C LYS A 68 2.25 -5.88 -9.19
N ASN A 69 2.50 -6.47 -8.01
CA ASN A 69 2.45 -7.92 -7.81
C ASN A 69 1.02 -8.46 -7.98
N LEU A 70 0.01 -7.79 -7.43
CA LEU A 70 -1.40 -8.18 -7.60
C LEU A 70 -1.86 -8.07 -9.06
N ASN A 71 -1.44 -7.02 -9.78
CA ASN A 71 -1.73 -6.91 -11.22
C ASN A 71 -1.07 -8.03 -12.03
N ALA A 72 0.16 -8.42 -11.69
CA ALA A 72 0.82 -9.56 -12.32
C ALA A 72 0.10 -10.88 -12.02
N PHE A 73 -0.32 -11.08 -10.77
CA PHE A 73 -1.11 -12.24 -10.35
C PHE A 73 -2.46 -12.31 -11.09
N LEU A 74 -3.18 -11.18 -11.21
CA LEU A 74 -4.42 -11.09 -11.98
C LEU A 74 -4.22 -11.51 -13.45
N LYS A 75 -3.16 -11.03 -14.10
CA LYS A 75 -2.83 -11.41 -15.48
C LYS A 75 -2.52 -12.90 -15.60
N LEU A 76 -1.78 -13.47 -14.64
CA LEU A 76 -1.49 -14.90 -14.60
C LEU A 76 -2.78 -15.72 -14.46
N THR A 77 -3.66 -15.32 -13.55
CA THR A 77 -4.96 -15.97 -13.35
C THR A 77 -5.82 -15.89 -14.61
N GLN A 78 -5.90 -14.72 -15.25
CA GLN A 78 -6.58 -14.56 -16.56
C GLN A 78 -6.00 -15.49 -17.63
N PHE A 79 -4.68 -15.65 -17.69
CA PHE A 79 -4.02 -16.54 -18.63
C PHE A 79 -4.36 -18.02 -18.37
N VAL A 80 -4.30 -18.46 -17.11
CA VAL A 80 -4.68 -19.83 -16.71
C VAL A 80 -6.14 -20.11 -17.06
N PHE A 81 -7.03 -19.14 -16.84
CA PHE A 81 -8.42 -19.24 -17.24
C PHE A 81 -8.62 -19.36 -18.74
N LEU A 82 -7.89 -18.57 -19.53
CA LEU A 82 -7.97 -18.64 -20.99
C LEU A 82 -7.57 -20.03 -21.49
N ILE A 83 -6.49 -20.59 -20.94
CA ILE A 83 -6.07 -21.97 -21.24
C ILE A 83 -7.18 -22.95 -20.85
N ALA A 84 -7.71 -22.87 -19.64
CA ALA A 84 -8.79 -23.75 -19.19
C ALA A 84 -10.04 -23.65 -20.08
N ALA A 85 -10.40 -22.44 -20.52
CA ALA A 85 -11.52 -22.22 -21.44
C ALA A 85 -11.27 -22.86 -22.82
N ILE A 86 -10.06 -22.73 -23.37
CA ILE A 86 -9.67 -23.38 -24.63
C ILE A 86 -9.77 -24.91 -24.49
N PHE A 87 -9.24 -25.48 -23.39
CA PHE A 87 -9.36 -26.92 -23.11
C PHE A 87 -10.82 -27.36 -23.00
N PHE A 88 -11.66 -26.59 -22.31
CA PHE A 88 -13.09 -26.91 -22.16
C PHE A 88 -13.83 -26.85 -23.50
N CYS A 89 -13.58 -25.82 -24.32
CA CYS A 89 -14.15 -25.70 -25.66
C CYS A 89 -13.69 -26.85 -26.57
N ALA A 90 -12.40 -27.20 -26.54
CA ALA A 90 -11.85 -28.33 -27.29
C ALA A 90 -12.49 -29.65 -26.84
N ALA A 91 -12.52 -29.93 -25.53
CA ALA A 91 -13.14 -31.13 -24.99
C ALA A 91 -14.63 -31.25 -25.36
N ARG A 92 -15.36 -30.13 -25.43
CA ARG A 92 -16.75 -30.09 -25.86
C ARG A 92 -16.92 -30.35 -27.36
N LEU A 93 -16.04 -29.81 -28.20
CA LEU A 93 -16.04 -30.04 -29.65
C LEU A 93 -15.68 -31.48 -30.02
N PHE A 94 -14.82 -32.12 -29.23
CA PHE A 94 -14.42 -33.52 -29.41
C PHE A 94 -15.23 -34.49 -28.54
N ALA A 95 -16.34 -34.05 -27.91
CA ALA A 95 -17.06 -34.84 -26.91
C ALA A 95 -17.61 -36.19 -27.41
N GLU A 96 -17.74 -36.41 -28.72
CA GLU A 96 -18.06 -37.71 -29.33
C GLU A 96 -16.87 -38.70 -29.35
N TYR A 97 -15.64 -38.22 -29.24
CA TYR A 97 -14.40 -39.00 -29.29
C TYR A 97 -13.69 -39.09 -27.93
N VAL A 98 -14.23 -38.43 -26.89
CA VAL A 98 -13.67 -38.44 -25.55
C VAL A 98 -14.12 -39.73 -24.83
N PRO A 99 -13.20 -40.56 -24.32
CA PRO A 99 -13.55 -41.79 -23.61
C PRO A 99 -14.43 -41.53 -22.38
N ASP A 100 -15.35 -42.45 -22.08
CA ASP A 100 -16.39 -42.30 -21.04
C ASP A 100 -15.84 -41.91 -19.64
N TYR A 101 -14.58 -42.30 -19.32
CA TYR A 101 -13.93 -41.95 -18.05
C TYR A 101 -13.71 -40.44 -17.85
N VAL A 102 -13.58 -39.64 -18.91
CA VAL A 102 -13.44 -38.16 -18.79
C VAL A 102 -14.81 -37.50 -18.67
N ARG A 103 -15.85 -38.14 -19.23
CA ARG A 103 -17.24 -37.69 -19.15
C ARG A 103 -17.78 -37.78 -17.72
N GLU A 104 -17.39 -38.84 -16.99
CA GLU A 104 -17.76 -39.08 -15.59
C GLU A 104 -16.94 -38.25 -14.59
N ASN A 105 -15.76 -37.75 -14.98
CA ASN A 105 -14.91 -36.94 -14.09
C ASN A 105 -15.35 -35.47 -14.08
N VAL A 106 -16.33 -35.13 -13.23
CA VAL A 106 -16.59 -33.82 -12.55
C VAL A 106 -16.78 -32.54 -13.41
N PHE A 107 -16.23 -32.46 -14.62
CA PHE A 107 -16.23 -31.29 -15.49
C PHE A 107 -17.55 -31.09 -16.26
N VAL A 108 -18.37 -32.14 -16.38
CA VAL A 108 -19.56 -32.14 -17.23
C VAL A 108 -20.85 -31.87 -16.44
N GLU A 109 -20.94 -32.31 -15.18
CA GLU A 109 -22.19 -32.21 -14.40
C GLU A 109 -22.51 -30.79 -13.90
N HIS A 110 -21.48 -30.00 -13.54
CA HIS A 110 -21.70 -28.66 -12.99
C HIS A 110 -20.75 -27.58 -13.55
N PRO A 111 -20.79 -27.29 -14.85
CA PRO A 111 -19.97 -26.24 -15.47
C PRO A 111 -20.21 -24.85 -14.86
N PHE A 112 -21.43 -24.60 -14.36
CA PHE A 112 -21.79 -23.36 -13.68
C PHE A 112 -21.10 -23.17 -12.33
N LEU A 113 -20.84 -24.24 -11.58
CA LEU A 113 -20.13 -24.16 -10.30
C LEU A 113 -18.67 -23.78 -10.51
N TRP A 114 -18.01 -24.42 -11.47
CA TRP A 114 -16.62 -24.14 -11.80
C TRP A 114 -16.46 -22.73 -12.36
N GLY A 115 -17.30 -22.32 -13.32
CA GLY A 115 -17.31 -20.97 -13.88
C GLY A 115 -17.67 -19.88 -12.85
N GLY A 116 -18.61 -20.17 -11.95
CA GLY A 116 -19.02 -19.27 -10.87
C GLY A 116 -17.91 -19.05 -9.85
N LEU A 117 -17.25 -20.13 -9.40
CA LEU A 117 -16.13 -20.06 -8.45
C LEU A 117 -14.96 -19.24 -9.02
N THR A 118 -14.71 -19.40 -10.32
CA THR A 118 -13.65 -18.70 -11.02
C THR A 118 -13.98 -17.21 -11.20
N LEU A 119 -15.20 -16.86 -11.62
CA LEU A 119 -15.67 -15.46 -11.66
C LEU A 119 -15.62 -14.79 -10.29
N LEU A 120 -16.00 -15.52 -9.23
CA LEU A 120 -15.91 -15.04 -7.86
C LEU A 120 -14.46 -14.75 -7.45
N GLY A 121 -13.52 -15.64 -7.77
CA GLY A 121 -12.09 -15.43 -7.50
C GLY A 121 -11.52 -14.19 -8.22
N MET A 122 -11.92 -13.98 -9.48
CA MET A 122 -11.57 -12.78 -10.25
C MET A 122 -12.16 -11.51 -9.65
N ALA A 123 -13.42 -11.54 -9.21
CA ALA A 123 -14.08 -10.41 -8.57
C ALA A 123 -13.40 -10.03 -7.24
N LEU A 124 -13.03 -11.02 -6.41
CA LEU A 124 -12.31 -10.79 -5.17
C LEU A 124 -10.93 -10.15 -5.43
N CYS A 125 -10.17 -10.67 -6.40
CA CYS A 125 -8.88 -10.08 -6.77
C CYS A 125 -9.03 -8.64 -7.28
N TYR A 126 -10.06 -8.36 -8.08
CA TYR A 126 -10.35 -7.01 -8.57
C TYR A 126 -10.72 -6.04 -7.43
N LEU A 127 -11.56 -6.48 -6.48
CA LEU A 127 -11.89 -5.69 -5.29
C LEU A 127 -10.66 -5.41 -4.41
N SER A 128 -9.74 -6.36 -4.27
CA SER A 128 -8.47 -6.15 -3.57
C SER A 128 -7.62 -5.06 -4.24
N VAL A 129 -7.53 -5.05 -5.58
CA VAL A 129 -6.82 -4.01 -6.32
C VAL A 129 -7.48 -2.64 -6.17
N LEU A 130 -8.82 -2.57 -6.24
CA LEU A 130 -9.56 -1.33 -6.01
C LEU A 130 -9.34 -0.76 -4.61
N SER A 131 -9.34 -1.62 -3.59
CA SER A 131 -9.07 -1.22 -2.20
C SER A 131 -7.67 -0.66 -2.04
N GLN A 132 -6.65 -1.33 -2.61
CA GLN A 132 -5.27 -0.83 -2.58
C GLN A 132 -5.13 0.51 -3.31
N LYS A 133 -5.78 0.69 -4.46
CA LYS A 133 -5.75 1.96 -5.19
C LYS A 133 -6.29 3.13 -4.35
N LYS A 134 -7.41 2.92 -3.64
CA LYS A 134 -7.96 3.94 -2.72
C LYS A 134 -7.00 4.27 -1.57
N HIS A 135 -6.32 3.27 -1.03
CA HIS A 135 -5.31 3.50 0.02
C HIS A 135 -4.11 4.30 -0.50
N ILE A 136 -3.64 4.02 -1.71
CA ILE A 136 -2.56 4.76 -2.36
C ILE A 136 -2.96 6.23 -2.55
N GLU A 137 -4.15 6.50 -3.11
CA GLU A 137 -4.66 7.87 -3.30
C GLU A 137 -4.77 8.65 -1.98
N MET A 138 -5.20 7.99 -0.89
CA MET A 138 -5.25 8.60 0.44
C MET A 138 -3.86 8.96 0.97
N ILE A 139 -2.87 8.06 0.81
CA ILE A 139 -1.50 8.29 1.27
C ILE A 139 -0.83 9.37 0.42
N GLU A 140 -1.02 9.35 -0.90
CA GLU A 140 -0.53 10.34 -1.85
C GLU A 140 -1.09 11.73 -1.54
N GLY A 141 -2.39 11.83 -1.25
CA GLY A 141 -3.01 13.08 -0.78
C GLY A 141 -2.38 13.60 0.52
N LYS A 142 -2.01 12.72 1.45
CA LYS A 142 -1.30 13.11 2.69
C LYS A 142 0.16 13.50 2.47
N ILE A 143 0.81 13.05 1.39
CA ILE A 143 2.17 13.45 1.04
C ILE A 143 2.16 14.80 0.32
N HIS A 144 1.22 15.02 -0.60
CA HIS A 144 1.13 16.26 -1.39
C HIS A 144 0.38 17.40 -0.68
N GLY A 145 -0.54 17.10 0.23
CA GLY A 145 -1.26 18.10 1.02
C GLY A 145 -0.41 18.86 2.04
N TYR A 146 0.83 18.44 2.29
CA TYR A 146 1.79 19.10 3.19
C TYR A 146 2.74 20.08 2.47
N LYS A 147 2.49 20.40 1.20
CA LYS A 147 3.26 21.39 0.42
C LYS A 147 2.71 22.83 0.46
N ALA A 148 1.74 23.13 1.33
CA ALA A 148 1.18 24.47 1.51
C ALA A 148 1.54 25.06 2.88
#